data_AF-A0A023FFT2-F1
#
_entry.id   AF-A0A023FFT2-F1
#
_cell.length_a   1.000
_cell.length_b   1.000
_cell.length_c   1.000
_cell.angle_alpha   90.00
_cell.angle_beta   90.00
_cell.angle_gamma   90.00
#
_symmetry.space_group_name_H-M   'P 1'
#
loop_
_entity.id
_entity.type
_entity.pdbx_description
1 polymer ?
#
loop_
_entity_poly.entity_id
_entity_poly.type
_entity_poly.pdbx_seq_one_letter_code
_entity_poly.pdbx_strand_id
1 'polypeptide(L)'
;MQRRLSNEGGRFQRAMVAGFAHWGRLCARRPFTVILVSVLGVAVCCAGLIFFTIRTNPVELWSAPGSRARLERNQFNEEFGPFYRIEQVVITRNGGQSFPYTLHLKRFNLTVNFGNVFDKEFLHQVASLQEKLLGLSVEHDGKNVTLEDICFSPLSNGKCMIQSPLNWFQNNASLLDQKYNNKTYLDHLYYCFSSPLSPMDDA
;
A
#
# COMPACT_ATOMS: atom_id res chain seq x y z
N MET A 1 -32.46 -41.50 43.76
CA MET A 1 -31.47 -40.58 43.18
C MET A 1 -32.03 -39.15 42.99
N GLN A 2 -33.19 -38.97 42.36
CA GLN A 2 -33.84 -37.65 42.14
C GLN A 2 -34.09 -36.79 43.41
N ARG A 3 -34.43 -37.39 44.56
CA ARG A 3 -34.64 -36.63 45.81
C ARG A 3 -33.36 -36.03 46.41
N ARG A 4 -32.16 -36.56 46.10
CA ARG A 4 -30.88 -35.98 46.57
C ARG A 4 -30.52 -34.72 45.77
N LEU A 5 -30.67 -34.77 44.45
CA LEU A 5 -30.38 -33.64 43.55
C LEU A 5 -31.28 -32.41 43.84
N SER A 6 -32.57 -32.62 44.14
CA SER A 6 -33.49 -31.54 44.54
C SER A 6 -33.09 -30.87 45.87
N ASN A 7 -32.57 -31.66 46.81
CA ASN A 7 -32.18 -31.17 48.14
C ASN A 7 -30.85 -30.40 48.08
N GLU A 8 -29.93 -30.80 47.20
CA GLU A 8 -28.67 -30.08 46.93
C GLU A 8 -28.91 -28.74 46.22
N GLY A 9 -29.79 -28.70 45.22
CA GLY A 9 -30.21 -27.45 44.56
C GLY A 9 -30.87 -26.46 45.54
N GLY A 10 -31.75 -26.93 46.42
CA GLY A 10 -32.39 -26.11 47.45
C GLY A 10 -31.39 -25.54 48.48
N ARG A 11 -30.36 -26.31 48.85
CA ARG A 11 -29.27 -25.84 49.74
C ARG A 11 -28.40 -24.78 49.07
N PHE A 12 -28.06 -24.98 47.79
CA PHE A 12 -27.29 -24.02 47.01
C PHE A 12 -28.03 -22.68 46.85
N GLN A 13 -29.33 -22.74 46.51
CA GLN A 13 -30.17 -21.54 46.40
C GLN A 13 -30.23 -20.75 47.72
N ARG A 14 -30.45 -21.43 48.85
CA ARG A 14 -30.46 -20.77 50.17
C ARG A 14 -29.10 -20.16 50.51
N ALA A 15 -28.01 -20.83 50.17
CA ALA A 15 -26.65 -20.32 50.37
C ALA A 15 -26.37 -19.05 49.54
N MET A 16 -26.78 -19.03 48.26
CA MET A 16 -26.67 -17.84 47.42
C MET A 16 -27.49 -16.68 47.96
N VAL A 17 -28.75 -16.92 48.36
CA VAL A 17 -29.62 -15.88 48.94
C VAL A 17 -28.99 -15.32 50.22
N ALA A 18 -28.48 -16.17 51.11
CA ALA A 18 -27.79 -15.74 52.32
C ALA A 18 -26.52 -14.95 52.00
N GLY A 19 -25.73 -15.39 51.01
CA GLY A 19 -24.51 -14.72 50.57
C GLY A 19 -24.75 -13.32 50.01
N PHE A 20 -25.70 -13.18 49.07
CA PHE A 20 -26.05 -11.88 48.50
C PHE A 20 -26.74 -10.96 49.51
N ALA A 21 -27.59 -11.50 50.40
CA ALA A 21 -28.19 -10.71 51.47
C ALA A 21 -27.15 -10.18 52.47
N HIS A 22 -26.13 -10.99 52.77
CA HIS A 22 -25.00 -10.56 53.59
C HIS A 22 -24.17 -9.48 52.90
N TRP A 23 -23.83 -9.66 51.63
CA TRP A 23 -23.08 -8.69 50.84
C TRP A 23 -23.84 -7.36 50.67
N GLY A 24 -25.13 -7.42 50.33
CA GLY A 24 -25.99 -6.24 50.22
C GLY A 24 -26.10 -5.48 51.54
N ARG A 25 -26.20 -6.20 52.68
CA ARG A 25 -26.19 -5.58 54.01
C ARG A 25 -24.84 -4.91 54.33
N LEU A 26 -23.72 -5.48 53.90
CA LEU A 26 -22.39 -4.88 54.04
C LEU A 26 -22.29 -3.57 53.23
N CYS A 27 -22.74 -3.59 51.97
CA CYS A 27 -22.79 -2.40 51.11
C CYS A 27 -23.65 -1.28 51.71
N ALA A 28 -24.83 -1.61 52.24
CA ALA A 28 -25.74 -0.63 52.83
C ALA A 28 -25.25 -0.06 54.17
N ARG A 29 -24.55 -0.86 55.00
CA ARG A 29 -24.05 -0.43 56.31
C ARG A 29 -22.79 0.42 56.25
N ARG A 30 -21.93 0.22 55.24
CA ARG A 30 -20.67 0.96 55.09
C ARG A 30 -20.46 1.42 53.64
N PRO A 31 -21.32 2.33 53.12
CA PRO A 31 -21.28 2.72 51.70
C PRO A 31 -19.94 3.36 51.31
N PHE A 32 -19.39 4.25 52.14
CA PHE A 32 -18.13 4.95 51.84
C PHE A 32 -16.92 4.02 51.73
N THR A 33 -16.81 3.00 52.59
CA THR A 33 -15.68 2.06 52.51
C THR A 33 -15.76 1.18 51.27
N VAL A 34 -16.98 0.77 50.87
CA VAL A 34 -17.18 -0.04 49.67
C VAL A 34 -16.86 0.78 48.41
N ILE A 35 -17.29 2.04 48.36
CA ILE A 35 -16.94 2.96 47.26
C ILE A 35 -15.44 3.22 47.19
N LEU A 36 -14.77 3.46 48.33
CA LEU A 36 -13.33 3.68 48.34
C LEU A 36 -12.56 2.47 47.79
N VAL A 37 -12.92 1.27 48.25
CA VAL A 37 -12.30 0.02 47.79
C VAL A 37 -12.58 -0.23 46.31
N SER A 38 -13.80 0.03 45.82
CA SER A 38 -14.12 -0.14 44.40
C SER A 38 -13.37 0.86 43.52
N VAL A 39 -13.28 2.12 43.93
CA VAL A 39 -12.53 3.17 43.21
C VAL A 39 -11.04 2.83 43.19
N LEU A 40 -10.46 2.38 44.31
CA LEU A 40 -9.07 1.93 44.35
C LEU A 40 -8.84 0.73 43.44
N GLY A 41 -9.76 -0.24 43.42
CA GLY A 41 -9.71 -1.38 42.51
C GLY A 41 -9.74 -0.95 41.04
N VAL A 42 -10.66 -0.05 40.66
CA VAL A 42 -10.73 0.51 39.30
C VAL A 42 -9.46 1.27 38.96
N ALA A 43 -8.94 2.11 39.86
CA ALA A 43 -7.72 2.88 39.64
C ALA A 43 -6.51 1.97 39.38
N VAL A 44 -6.36 0.88 40.15
CA VAL A 44 -5.31 -0.12 39.95
C VAL A 44 -5.47 -0.82 38.59
N CYS A 45 -6.69 -1.19 38.20
CA CYS A 45 -6.94 -1.77 36.86
C CYS A 45 -6.63 -0.77 35.73
N CYS A 46 -6.98 0.50 35.91
CA CYS A 46 -6.73 1.56 34.94
C CYS A 46 -5.24 1.94 34.84
N ALA A 47 -4.43 1.73 35.89
CA ALA A 47 -3.00 2.01 35.85
C ALA A 47 -2.28 1.23 34.72
N GLY A 48 -2.79 0.06 34.33
CA GLY A 48 -2.27 -0.72 33.20
C GLY A 48 -2.40 -0.03 31.84
N LEU A 49 -3.29 0.95 31.70
CA LEU A 49 -3.46 1.72 30.45
C LEU A 49 -2.23 2.57 30.12
N ILE A 50 -1.38 2.88 31.11
CA ILE A 50 -0.11 3.60 30.89
C ILE A 50 0.82 2.79 29.95
N PHE A 51 0.71 1.46 29.97
CA PHE A 51 1.50 0.56 29.12
C PHE A 51 0.77 0.14 27.84
N PHE A 52 -0.38 0.73 27.55
CA PHE A 52 -1.16 0.39 26.36
C PHE A 52 -0.44 0.86 25.08
N THR A 53 -0.12 -0.08 24.19
CA THR A 53 0.50 0.21 22.89
C THR A 53 -0.50 -0.06 21.76
N ILE A 54 -0.74 0.94 20.91
CA ILE A 54 -1.60 0.78 19.73
C ILE A 54 -0.80 0.11 18.62
N ARG A 55 -1.33 -1.00 18.08
CA ARG A 55 -0.81 -1.67 16.88
C ARG A 55 -1.54 -1.14 15.65
N THR A 56 -0.84 -0.39 14.79
CA THR A 56 -1.39 0.18 13.54
C THR A 56 -0.94 -0.56 12.28
N ASN A 57 0.06 -1.44 12.39
CA ASN A 57 0.57 -2.19 11.25
C ASN A 57 -0.47 -3.22 10.79
N PRO A 58 -1.06 -3.07 9.58
CA PRO A 58 -2.13 -3.95 9.12
C PRO A 58 -1.66 -5.40 9.00
N VAL A 59 -0.38 -5.64 8.70
CA VAL A 59 0.11 -7.01 8.58
C VAL A 59 0.14 -7.70 9.94
N GLU A 60 0.46 -6.99 11.02
CA GLU A 60 0.41 -7.55 12.39
C GLU A 60 -1.02 -7.81 12.84
N LEU A 61 -1.98 -7.02 12.35
CA LEU A 61 -3.39 -7.15 12.72
C LEU A 61 -4.07 -8.32 12.00
N TRP A 62 -3.75 -8.53 10.73
CA TRP A 62 -4.44 -9.49 9.86
C TRP A 62 -3.67 -10.80 9.61
N SER A 63 -2.43 -10.91 10.06
CA SER A 63 -1.66 -12.16 9.95
C SER A 63 -1.11 -12.60 11.30
N ALA A 64 -1.45 -13.83 11.70
CA ALA A 64 -0.89 -14.43 12.90
C ALA A 64 0.62 -14.67 12.70
N PRO A 65 1.45 -14.43 13.73
CA PRO A 65 2.91 -14.55 13.61
C PRO A 65 3.39 -15.96 13.23
N GLY A 66 2.67 -17.01 13.66
CA GLY A 66 2.96 -18.41 13.33
C GLY A 66 2.26 -18.94 12.08
N SER A 67 1.59 -18.09 11.30
CA SER A 67 0.93 -18.54 10.06
C SER A 67 1.97 -18.86 8.98
N ARG A 68 1.68 -19.88 8.15
CA ARG A 68 2.55 -20.28 7.03
C ARG A 68 2.93 -19.10 6.14
N ALA A 69 1.95 -18.26 5.76
CA ALA A 69 2.19 -17.07 4.93
C ALA A 69 3.15 -16.07 5.59
N ARG A 70 3.12 -15.92 6.92
CA ARG A 70 4.04 -15.03 7.65
C ARG A 70 5.46 -15.60 7.65
N LEU A 71 5.61 -16.91 7.84
CA LEU A 71 6.90 -17.59 7.80
C LEU A 71 7.53 -17.51 6.41
N GLU A 72 6.78 -17.86 5.37
CA GLU A 72 7.25 -17.79 3.97
C GLU A 72 7.65 -16.35 3.58
N ARG A 73 6.86 -15.35 3.99
CA ARG A 73 7.19 -13.94 3.77
C ARG A 73 8.45 -13.51 4.51
N ASN A 74 8.65 -13.95 5.74
CA ASN A 74 9.84 -13.60 6.52
C ASN A 74 11.09 -14.25 5.90
N GLN A 75 11.01 -15.53 5.48
CA GLN A 75 12.08 -16.21 4.75
C GLN A 75 12.44 -15.48 3.46
N PHE A 76 11.44 -15.10 2.66
CA PHE A 76 11.67 -14.30 1.45
C PHE A 76 12.35 -12.97 1.76
N ASN A 77 11.89 -12.25 2.79
CA ASN A 77 12.47 -10.97 3.17
C ASN A 77 13.91 -11.08 3.71
N GLU A 78 14.26 -12.20 4.34
CA GLU A 78 15.63 -12.47 4.81
C GLU A 78 16.58 -12.74 3.64
N GLU A 79 16.13 -13.46 2.61
CA GLU A 79 16.95 -13.84 1.46
C GLU A 79 17.05 -12.74 0.40
N PHE A 80 15.94 -12.08 0.08
CA PHE A 80 15.83 -11.13 -1.04
C PHE A 80 15.64 -9.68 -0.60
N GLY A 81 15.46 -9.44 0.70
CA GLY A 81 15.00 -8.15 1.21
C GLY A 81 13.48 -7.98 1.08
N PRO A 82 12.91 -6.95 1.74
CA PRO A 82 11.50 -6.65 1.63
C PRO A 82 11.12 -6.23 0.20
N PHE A 83 9.89 -6.54 -0.20
CA PHE A 83 9.33 -6.00 -1.44
C PHE A 83 9.41 -4.47 -1.47
N TYR A 84 9.83 -3.92 -2.61
CA TYR A 84 9.87 -2.47 -2.82
C TYR A 84 8.46 -1.87 -2.76
N ARG A 85 8.40 -0.58 -2.40
CA ARG A 85 7.13 0.17 -2.37
C ARG A 85 6.79 0.69 -3.76
N ILE A 86 5.53 0.57 -4.15
CA ILE A 86 5.03 0.98 -5.46
C ILE A 86 4.17 2.23 -5.29
N GLU A 87 4.55 3.31 -5.97
CA GLU A 87 3.74 4.53 -6.09
C GLU A 87 3.28 4.63 -7.55
N GLN A 88 1.97 4.50 -7.80
CA GLN A 88 1.40 4.42 -9.15
C GLN A 88 0.57 5.66 -9.48
N VAL A 89 0.81 6.24 -10.65
CA VAL A 89 0.01 7.36 -11.19
C VAL A 89 -0.71 6.87 -12.45
N VAL A 90 -2.03 6.98 -12.46
CA VAL A 90 -2.86 6.65 -13.64
C VAL A 90 -3.34 7.96 -14.26
N ILE A 91 -2.90 8.22 -15.49
CA ILE A 91 -3.19 9.46 -16.21
C ILE A 91 -4.13 9.14 -17.38
N THR A 92 -5.18 9.94 -17.52
CA THR A 92 -6.12 9.85 -18.64
C THR A 92 -6.39 11.23 -19.22
N ARG A 93 -6.79 11.29 -20.49
CA ARG A 93 -7.18 12.52 -21.17
C ARG A 93 -8.71 12.61 -21.21
N ASN A 94 -9.25 13.66 -20.59
CA ASN A 94 -10.69 13.92 -20.61
C ASN A 94 -11.12 14.39 -22.01
N GLY A 95 -11.94 13.57 -22.69
CA GLY A 95 -12.41 13.86 -24.03
C GLY A 95 -11.35 13.68 -25.13
N GLY A 96 -11.81 13.54 -26.36
CA GLY A 96 -10.97 13.23 -27.53
C GLY A 96 -11.34 11.88 -28.13
N GLN A 97 -11.38 11.83 -29.47
CA GLN A 97 -11.60 10.58 -30.19
C GLN A 97 -10.26 9.94 -30.53
N SER A 98 -10.27 8.63 -30.72
CA SER A 98 -9.13 7.95 -31.33
C SER A 98 -8.85 8.54 -32.71
N PHE A 99 -7.58 8.63 -33.09
CA PHE A 99 -7.18 9.16 -34.39
C PHE A 99 -6.47 8.07 -35.22
N PRO A 100 -6.73 8.01 -36.54
CA PRO A 100 -6.06 7.06 -37.41
C PRO A 100 -4.63 7.51 -37.68
N TYR A 101 -3.69 6.57 -37.66
CA TYR A 101 -2.31 6.77 -38.08
C TYR A 101 -1.86 5.60 -38.98
N THR A 102 -1.16 5.90 -40.07
CA THR A 102 -0.61 4.89 -40.96
C THR A 102 0.83 4.61 -40.55
N LEU A 103 1.06 3.43 -39.96
CA LEU A 103 2.38 2.94 -39.57
C LEU A 103 3.20 2.57 -40.81
N HIS A 104 4.47 2.96 -40.79
CA HIS A 104 5.44 2.70 -41.85
C HIS A 104 6.31 1.49 -41.50
N LEU A 105 5.76 0.29 -41.64
CA LEU A 105 6.48 -0.95 -41.36
C LEU A 105 7.29 -1.39 -42.58
N LYS A 106 8.34 -2.20 -42.36
CA LYS A 106 9.26 -2.67 -43.41
C LYS A 106 8.60 -3.37 -44.59
N ARG A 107 7.52 -4.11 -44.33
CA ARG A 107 6.87 -4.99 -45.33
C ARG A 107 5.57 -4.41 -45.90
N PHE A 108 4.84 -3.62 -45.14
CA PHE A 108 3.54 -3.08 -45.53
C PHE A 108 3.18 -1.88 -44.65
N ASN A 109 2.29 -1.02 -45.12
CA ASN A 109 1.73 0.04 -44.28
C ASN A 109 0.47 -0.48 -43.57
N LEU A 110 0.32 -0.13 -42.30
CA LEU A 110 -0.82 -0.53 -41.48
C LEU A 110 -1.49 0.69 -40.87
N THR A 111 -2.77 0.92 -41.16
CA THR A 111 -3.54 1.98 -40.50
C THR A 111 -4.09 1.48 -39.18
N VAL A 112 -3.69 2.12 -38.09
CA VAL A 112 -4.11 1.80 -36.71
C VAL A 112 -4.74 3.04 -36.08
N ASN A 113 -5.80 2.83 -35.32
CA ASN A 113 -6.42 3.91 -34.52
C ASN A 113 -5.73 3.99 -33.16
N PHE A 114 -5.02 5.08 -32.92
CA PHE A 114 -4.43 5.38 -31.62
C PHE A 114 -5.45 6.10 -30.74
N GLY A 115 -5.45 5.76 -29.45
CA GLY A 115 -6.22 6.51 -28.45
C GLY A 115 -5.69 7.95 -28.34
N ASN A 116 -6.58 8.86 -27.95
CA ASN A 116 -6.28 10.28 -27.69
C ASN A 116 -5.15 10.53 -26.65
N VAL A 117 -4.83 9.54 -25.83
CA VAL A 117 -3.70 9.56 -24.88
C VAL A 117 -2.32 9.47 -25.54
N PHE A 118 -2.26 9.02 -26.80
CA PHE A 118 -1.01 8.98 -27.59
C PHE A 118 -0.81 10.25 -28.43
N ASP A 119 -1.66 11.26 -28.24
CA ASP A 119 -1.42 12.56 -28.82
C ASP A 119 -0.10 13.14 -28.31
N LYS A 120 0.66 13.74 -29.23
CA LYS A 120 2.02 14.20 -28.94
C LYS A 120 2.05 15.28 -27.86
N GLU A 121 1.17 16.28 -27.94
CA GLU A 121 1.14 17.37 -26.95
C GLU A 121 0.83 16.84 -25.55
N PHE A 122 -0.06 15.84 -25.47
CA PHE A 122 -0.37 15.19 -24.21
C PHE A 122 0.81 14.38 -23.66
N LEU A 123 1.54 13.64 -24.49
CA LEU A 123 2.75 12.93 -24.06
C LEU A 123 3.83 13.89 -23.53
N HIS A 124 3.97 15.08 -24.13
CA HIS A 124 4.85 16.14 -23.61
C HIS A 124 4.40 16.65 -22.23
N GLN A 125 3.10 16.82 -22.01
CA GLN A 125 2.58 17.19 -20.68
C GLN A 125 2.85 16.10 -19.64
N VAL A 126 2.69 14.83 -20.02
CA VAL A 126 3.02 13.69 -19.15
C VAL A 126 4.52 13.65 -18.83
N ALA A 127 5.38 13.93 -19.82
CA ALA A 127 6.83 14.00 -19.61
C ALA A 127 7.21 15.12 -18.63
N SER A 128 6.62 16.31 -18.79
CA SER A 128 6.84 17.43 -17.86
C SER A 128 6.37 17.11 -16.43
N LEU A 129 5.25 16.40 -16.29
CA LEU A 129 4.78 15.93 -14.98
C LEU A 129 5.77 14.93 -14.38
N GLN A 130 6.23 13.96 -15.17
CA GLN A 130 7.20 12.97 -14.72
C GLN A 130 8.49 13.64 -14.24
N GLU A 131 9.06 14.59 -15.00
CA GLU A 131 10.25 15.34 -14.60
C GLU A 131 10.05 16.09 -13.28
N LYS A 132 8.89 16.73 -13.09
CA LYS A 132 8.55 17.42 -11.83
C LYS A 132 8.49 16.45 -10.64
N LEU A 133 7.93 15.25 -10.84
CA LEU A 133 7.88 14.22 -9.80
C LEU A 133 9.27 13.68 -9.45
N LEU A 134 10.13 13.48 -10.45
CA LEU A 134 11.51 13.02 -10.24
C LEU A 134 12.39 14.09 -9.58
N GLY A 135 12.10 15.37 -9.81
CA GLY A 135 12.79 16.51 -9.19
C GLY A 135 12.28 16.88 -7.80
N LEU A 136 11.34 16.12 -7.21
CA LEU A 136 10.87 16.38 -5.85
C LEU A 136 12.00 16.18 -4.83
N SER A 137 12.09 17.12 -3.89
CA SER A 137 13.00 17.04 -2.76
C SER A 137 12.27 17.49 -1.50
N VAL A 138 12.49 16.78 -0.40
CA VAL A 138 11.79 16.96 0.88
C VAL A 138 12.81 16.98 2.00
N GLU A 139 12.68 17.93 2.92
CA GLU A 139 13.48 17.94 4.14
C GLU A 139 12.90 16.95 5.16
N HIS A 140 13.72 15.98 5.57
CA HIS A 140 13.40 15.00 6.59
C HIS A 140 14.59 14.83 7.53
N ASP A 141 14.36 15.01 8.84
CA ASP A 141 15.40 14.94 9.89
C ASP A 141 16.64 15.81 9.60
N GLY A 142 16.42 17.03 9.09
CA GLY A 142 17.49 17.99 8.78
C GLY A 142 18.35 17.62 7.55
N LYS A 143 17.92 16.64 6.76
CA LYS A 143 18.53 16.27 5.48
C LYS A 143 17.54 16.48 4.34
N ASN A 144 18.05 16.97 3.22
CA ASN A 144 17.27 17.00 1.99
C ASN A 144 17.28 15.60 1.37
N VAL A 145 16.10 15.00 1.21
CA VAL A 145 15.91 13.66 0.65
C VAL A 145 15.27 13.80 -0.72
N THR A 146 15.88 13.18 -1.72
CA THR A 146 15.40 13.13 -3.10
C THR A 146 14.88 11.74 -3.44
N LEU A 147 14.22 11.60 -4.59
CA LEU A 147 13.75 10.29 -5.04
C LEU A 147 14.91 9.32 -5.31
N GLU A 148 16.04 9.81 -5.82
CA GLU A 148 17.23 8.99 -6.11
C GLU A 148 17.84 8.38 -4.84
N ASP A 149 17.61 8.98 -3.66
CA ASP A 149 18.10 8.47 -2.37
C ASP A 149 17.32 7.25 -1.85
N ILE A 150 16.06 7.08 -2.27
CA ILE A 150 15.13 6.09 -1.69
C ILE A 150 14.56 5.10 -2.69
N CYS A 151 14.70 5.37 -3.99
CA CYS A 151 14.09 4.54 -5.02
C CYS A 151 14.79 3.18 -5.17
N PHE A 152 14.06 2.21 -5.72
CA PHE A 152 14.63 0.94 -6.09
C PHE A 152 15.49 1.08 -7.36
N SER A 153 16.77 0.69 -7.28
CA SER A 153 17.72 0.69 -8.41
C SER A 153 18.23 -0.74 -8.68
N PRO A 154 17.64 -1.48 -9.64
CA PRO A 154 17.99 -2.88 -9.90
C PRO A 154 19.46 -3.11 -10.26
N LEU A 155 20.08 -2.14 -10.93
CA LEU A 155 21.48 -2.19 -11.38
C LEU A 155 22.47 -1.54 -10.40
N SER A 156 21.98 -1.03 -9.26
CA SER A 156 22.81 -0.33 -8.26
C SER A 156 23.67 0.81 -8.82
N ASN A 157 23.20 1.45 -9.89
CA ASN A 157 23.90 2.54 -10.60
C ASN A 157 23.36 3.93 -10.24
N GLY A 158 22.53 4.02 -9.18
CA GLY A 158 21.88 5.26 -8.76
C GLY A 158 20.73 5.71 -9.69
N LYS A 159 20.29 4.87 -10.64
CA LYS A 159 19.12 5.17 -11.48
C LYS A 159 17.89 4.45 -10.98
N CYS A 160 16.84 5.22 -10.72
CA CYS A 160 15.56 4.72 -10.26
C CYS A 160 14.85 3.88 -11.31
N MET A 161 14.24 2.79 -10.89
CA MET A 161 13.30 2.04 -11.70
C MET A 161 12.01 2.85 -11.86
N ILE A 162 11.77 3.33 -13.07
CA ILE A 162 10.53 4.02 -13.47
C ILE A 162 9.91 3.22 -14.60
N GLN A 163 8.60 3.00 -14.54
CA GLN A 163 7.85 2.28 -15.57
C GLN A 163 6.81 3.21 -16.19
N SER A 164 7.13 3.72 -17.37
CA SER A 164 6.33 4.69 -18.12
C SER A 164 6.52 4.45 -19.62
N PRO A 165 5.51 4.73 -20.48
CA PRO A 165 5.69 4.72 -21.93
C PRO A 165 6.83 5.62 -22.41
N LEU A 166 7.17 6.66 -21.63
CA LEU A 166 8.27 7.57 -21.91
C LEU A 166 9.66 6.93 -21.75
N ASN A 167 9.78 5.80 -21.04
CA ASN A 167 11.06 5.09 -20.92
C ASN A 167 11.57 4.59 -22.28
N TRP A 168 10.71 4.39 -23.27
CA TRP A 168 11.12 4.02 -24.63
C TRP A 168 11.77 5.14 -25.41
N PHE A 169 11.56 6.36 -24.94
CA PHE A 169 12.26 7.56 -25.36
C PHE A 169 13.32 7.95 -24.32
N GLN A 170 13.82 6.98 -23.53
CA GLN A 170 14.85 7.18 -22.52
C GLN A 170 14.53 8.32 -21.53
N ASN A 171 13.23 8.56 -21.27
CA ASN A 171 12.73 9.69 -20.49
C ASN A 171 13.16 11.08 -21.02
N ASN A 172 13.45 11.19 -22.31
CA ASN A 172 13.80 12.43 -22.98
C ASN A 172 12.65 12.86 -23.90
N ALA A 173 11.92 13.90 -23.48
CA ALA A 173 10.78 14.44 -24.22
C ALA A 173 11.15 14.89 -25.64
N SER A 174 12.39 15.36 -25.87
CA SER A 174 12.83 15.81 -27.19
C SER A 174 12.84 14.69 -28.24
N LEU A 175 12.94 13.42 -27.84
CA LEU A 175 12.89 12.29 -28.77
C LEU A 175 11.49 12.06 -29.35
N LEU A 176 10.43 12.54 -28.70
CA LEU A 176 9.06 12.51 -29.24
C LEU A 176 8.91 13.39 -30.50
N ASP A 177 9.77 14.40 -30.65
CA ASP A 177 9.76 15.34 -31.76
C ASP A 177 10.62 14.93 -32.94
N GLN A 178 11.50 13.95 -32.73
CA GLN A 178 12.37 13.45 -33.78
C GLN A 178 11.58 12.63 -34.81
N LYS A 179 12.05 12.73 -36.06
CA LYS A 179 11.59 11.91 -37.17
C LYS A 179 12.82 11.29 -37.83
N TYR A 180 12.79 9.98 -38.03
CA TYR A 180 13.88 9.26 -38.68
C TYR A 180 13.33 8.43 -39.83
N ASN A 181 13.83 8.64 -41.06
CA ASN A 181 13.36 7.94 -42.26
C ASN A 181 11.82 7.93 -42.42
N ASN A 182 11.18 9.09 -42.25
CA ASN A 182 9.72 9.26 -42.25
C ASN A 182 8.93 8.52 -41.14
N LYS A 183 9.61 7.85 -40.21
CA LYS A 183 9.01 7.26 -39.02
C LYS A 183 8.88 8.32 -37.91
N THR A 184 7.78 8.26 -37.19
CA THR A 184 7.46 9.16 -36.07
C THR A 184 7.50 8.41 -34.74
N TYR A 185 7.28 9.14 -33.64
CA TYR A 185 7.13 8.57 -32.31
C TYR A 185 6.06 7.46 -32.22
N LEU A 186 5.03 7.47 -33.07
CA LEU A 186 3.99 6.44 -33.09
C LEU A 186 4.50 5.12 -33.68
N ASP A 187 5.35 5.17 -34.72
CA ASP A 187 6.00 3.98 -35.25
C ASP A 187 6.94 3.37 -34.22
N HIS A 188 7.71 4.21 -33.52
CA HIS A 188 8.62 3.79 -32.45
C HIS A 188 7.86 3.12 -31.30
N LEU A 189 6.82 3.77 -30.79
CA LEU A 189 5.93 3.20 -29.78
C LEU A 189 5.36 1.86 -30.25
N TYR A 190 4.81 1.79 -31.47
CA TYR A 190 4.26 0.55 -31.98
C TYR A 190 5.30 -0.58 -32.04
N TYR A 191 6.51 -0.26 -32.52
CA TYR A 191 7.60 -1.21 -32.59
C TYR A 191 8.01 -1.74 -31.21
N CYS A 192 8.25 -0.86 -30.25
CA CYS A 192 8.63 -1.26 -28.90
C CYS A 192 7.50 -2.03 -28.17
N PHE A 193 6.21 -1.80 -28.50
CA PHE A 193 5.09 -2.63 -27.96
C PHE A 193 5.16 -4.05 -28.49
N SER A 194 5.61 -4.22 -29.73
CA SER A 194 5.82 -5.55 -30.31
C SER A 194 7.12 -6.21 -29.85
N SER A 195 8.17 -5.42 -29.63
CA SER A 195 9.54 -5.87 -29.42
C SER A 195 10.24 -5.09 -28.27
N PRO A 196 9.78 -5.24 -27.02
CA PRO A 196 10.24 -4.42 -25.88
C PRO A 196 11.70 -4.69 -25.47
N LEU A 197 12.29 -5.80 -25.91
CA LEU A 197 13.67 -6.17 -25.62
C LEU A 197 14.65 -5.72 -26.71
N SER A 198 14.16 -5.12 -27.81
CA SER A 198 15.02 -4.68 -28.89
C SER A 198 15.83 -3.44 -28.46
N PRO A 199 17.17 -3.47 -28.58
CA PRO A 199 18.00 -2.29 -28.32
C PRO A 199 18.03 -1.33 -29.51
N MET A 200 17.45 -1.71 -30.66
CA MET A 200 17.50 -0.98 -31.92
C MET A 200 16.09 -0.71 -32.40
N ASP A 201 15.86 0.49 -32.94
CA ASP A 201 14.63 0.80 -33.65
C ASP A 201 14.63 0.05 -34.98
N ASP A 202 13.45 -0.36 -35.45
CA ASP A 202 13.33 -1.06 -36.72
C ASP A 202 13.88 -0.15 -37.82
N ALA A 203 15.13 -0.37 -38.26
CA ALA A 203 15.75 0.36 -39.38
C ALA A 203 15.11 -0.07 -40.69
#